data_AF-A0A7R7VEJ5-F1
#
_entry.id   AF-A0A7R7VEJ5-F1
#
_cell.length_a   1.000
_cell.length_b   1.000
_cell.length_c   1.000
_cell.angle_alpha   90.00
_cell.angle_beta   90.00
_cell.angle_gamma   90.00
#
_symmetry.space_group_name_H-M   'P 1'
#
loop_
_entity.id
_entity.type
_entity.pdbx_description
1 polymer ?
#
loop_
_entity_poly.entity_id
_entity_poly.type
_entity_poly.pdbx_seq_one_letter_code
_entity_poly.pdbx_strand_id
1 'polypeptide(L)'
;MKEFTPHNGGVLLIDEAYQLVAPHASVLGTRILDLILKLMEDNIGKMVLIFLSCKDEMEVFFEHNPGLTSRIPWVLDFADSTKVELWTILKPSIEKQYHRKMMIEGGYGGLPMKIAIKRLAEGPGDRAFGNARAAHSLLARIARRQSQQFVQVKKDSPSTDQTI
;
A
#
# COMPACT_ATOMS: atom_id res chain seq x y z
N MET A 1 -22.54 1.95 -7.80
CA MET A 1 -21.99 0.64 -8.20
C MET A 1 -22.54 0.36 -9.60
N LYS A 2 -21.72 0.37 -10.65
CA LYS A 2 -22.21 0.05 -12.00
C LYS A 2 -22.34 -1.47 -12.09
N GLU A 3 -23.51 -1.96 -12.49
CA GLU A 3 -23.72 -3.37 -12.79
C GLU A 3 -22.74 -3.80 -13.89
N PHE A 4 -22.05 -4.92 -13.65
CA PHE A 4 -21.28 -5.59 -14.67
C PHE A 4 -22.26 -6.14 -15.71
N THR A 5 -22.33 -5.52 -16.89
CA THR A 5 -23.15 -6.03 -17.99
C THR A 5 -22.27 -6.89 -18.90
N PRO A 6 -22.65 -8.15 -19.17
CA PRO A 6 -21.83 -9.13 -19.92
C PRO A 6 -21.50 -8.73 -21.38
N HIS A 7 -22.03 -7.61 -21.87
CA HIS A 7 -21.92 -7.22 -23.28
C HIS A 7 -20.77 -6.24 -23.59
N ASN A 8 -20.18 -5.56 -22.60
CA ASN A 8 -19.16 -4.52 -22.85
C ASN A 8 -17.74 -4.93 -22.49
N GLY A 9 -17.56 -6.14 -21.95
CA GLY A 9 -16.28 -6.55 -21.36
C GLY A 9 -15.88 -5.69 -20.16
N GLY A 10 -14.75 -6.00 -19.54
CA GLY A 10 -14.26 -5.24 -18.40
C GLY A 10 -13.21 -5.94 -17.55
N VAL A 11 -12.81 -5.28 -16.47
CA VAL A 11 -11.87 -5.81 -15.48
C VAL A 11 -12.59 -5.98 -14.15
N LEU A 12 -12.56 -7.19 -13.59
CA LEU A 12 -12.99 -7.45 -12.22
C LEU A 12 -11.74 -7.59 -11.35
N LEU A 13 -11.62 -6.73 -10.34
CA LEU A 13 -10.52 -6.75 -9.39
C LEU A 13 -11.07 -7.17 -8.02
N ILE A 14 -10.44 -8.17 -7.43
CA ILE A 14 -10.78 -8.71 -6.11
C ILE A 14 -9.57 -8.49 -5.22
N ASP A 15 -9.69 -7.52 -4.33
CA ASP A 15 -8.67 -7.24 -3.32
C ASP A 15 -8.82 -8.19 -2.13
N GLU A 16 -7.71 -8.50 -1.48
CA GLU A 16 -7.63 -9.47 -0.37
C GLU A 16 -8.31 -10.82 -0.68
N ALA A 17 -8.08 -11.36 -1.89
CA ALA A 17 -8.77 -12.53 -2.42
C ALA A 17 -8.68 -13.78 -1.53
N TYR A 18 -7.60 -13.90 -0.74
CA TYR A 18 -7.44 -14.98 0.24
C TYR A 18 -8.59 -15.06 1.24
N GLN A 19 -9.29 -13.94 1.52
CA GLN A 19 -10.43 -13.94 2.43
C GLN A 19 -11.58 -14.82 1.93
N LEU A 20 -11.67 -15.11 0.64
CA LEU A 20 -12.68 -16.04 0.11
C LEU A 20 -12.45 -17.48 0.57
N VAL A 21 -11.22 -17.84 0.96
CA VAL A 21 -10.87 -19.19 1.39
C VAL A 21 -10.31 -19.24 2.80
N ALA A 22 -10.27 -18.09 3.49
CA ALA A 22 -9.79 -18.01 4.86
C ALA A 22 -10.67 -18.86 5.80
N PRO A 23 -10.13 -19.37 6.93
CA PRO A 23 -10.87 -20.26 7.82
C PRO A 23 -12.22 -19.72 8.32
N HIS A 24 -12.36 -18.39 8.39
CA HIS A 24 -13.58 -17.72 8.83
C HIS A 24 -14.66 -17.56 7.73
N ALA A 25 -14.29 -17.72 6.45
CA ALA A 25 -15.20 -17.54 5.31
C ALA A 25 -16.19 -18.70 5.14
N SER A 26 -15.88 -19.86 5.75
CA SER A 26 -16.70 -21.07 5.67
C SER A 26 -16.96 -21.50 4.21
N VAL A 27 -17.94 -22.38 4.00
CA VAL A 27 -18.38 -22.90 2.69
C VAL A 27 -18.95 -21.79 1.78
N LEU A 28 -19.33 -20.64 2.35
CA LEU A 28 -19.87 -19.54 1.56
C LEU A 28 -18.80 -18.90 0.70
N GLY A 29 -17.61 -18.63 1.26
CA GLY A 29 -16.51 -18.01 0.53
C GLY A 29 -16.05 -18.85 -0.67
N THR A 30 -15.96 -20.18 -0.48
CA THR A 30 -15.58 -21.10 -1.55
C THR A 30 -16.63 -21.15 -2.67
N ARG A 31 -17.92 -21.14 -2.33
CA ARG A 31 -18.99 -21.04 -3.33
C ARG A 31 -18.96 -19.72 -4.11
N ILE A 32 -18.63 -18.62 -3.44
CA ILE A 32 -18.46 -17.32 -4.11
C ILE A 32 -17.30 -17.39 -5.09
N LEU A 33 -16.17 -18.00 -4.70
CA LEU A 33 -15.03 -18.22 -5.58
C LEU A 33 -15.41 -19.06 -6.81
N ASP A 34 -16.12 -20.17 -6.63
CA ASP A 34 -16.57 -21.01 -7.74
C ASP A 34 -17.48 -20.24 -8.73
N LEU A 35 -18.37 -19.38 -8.21
CA LEU A 35 -19.21 -18.52 -9.05
C LEU A 35 -18.39 -17.50 -9.85
N ILE A 36 -17.36 -16.92 -9.24
CA ILE A 36 -16.45 -15.98 -9.91
C ILE A 36 -15.66 -16.67 -11.02
N LEU A 37 -15.14 -17.88 -10.77
CA LEU A 37 -14.40 -18.65 -11.79
C LEU A 37 -15.30 -19.04 -12.94
N LYS A 38 -16.53 -19.48 -12.65
CA LYS A 38 -17.53 -19.76 -13.68
C LYS A 38 -17.85 -18.52 -14.50
N LEU A 39 -18.01 -17.36 -13.87
CA LEU A 39 -18.23 -16.09 -14.57
C LEU A 39 -17.05 -15.76 -15.51
N MET A 40 -15.82 -16.02 -15.07
CA MET A 40 -14.62 -15.83 -15.91
C MET A 40 -14.65 -16.76 -17.14
N GLU A 41 -14.97 -18.04 -16.95
CA GLU A 41 -15.07 -19.02 -18.04
C GLU A 41 -16.15 -18.68 -19.05
N ASP A 42 -17.32 -18.24 -18.57
CA ASP A 42 -18.44 -17.85 -19.44
C ASP A 42 -18.14 -16.56 -20.24
N ASN A 43 -17.09 -15.81 -19.90
CA ASN A 43 -16.76 -14.50 -20.47
C ASN A 43 -15.32 -14.39 -21.01
N ILE A 44 -14.74 -15.50 -21.46
CA ILE A 44 -13.41 -15.52 -22.10
C ILE A 44 -13.36 -14.53 -23.28
N GLY A 45 -12.27 -13.75 -23.35
CA GLY A 45 -12.04 -12.72 -24.38
C GLY A 45 -12.81 -11.42 -24.16
N LYS A 46 -13.66 -11.33 -23.11
CA LYS A 46 -14.41 -10.12 -22.75
C LYS A 46 -14.03 -9.59 -21.37
N MET A 47 -13.68 -10.47 -20.43
CA MET A 47 -13.33 -10.11 -19.06
C MET A 47 -11.85 -10.36 -18.76
N VAL A 48 -11.25 -9.48 -17.94
CA VAL A 48 -10.01 -9.75 -17.20
C VAL A 48 -10.35 -9.85 -15.72
N LEU A 49 -9.91 -10.93 -15.07
CA LEU A 49 -10.05 -11.13 -13.63
C LEU A 49 -8.69 -10.97 -12.96
N ILE A 50 -8.62 -10.13 -11.94
CA ILE A 50 -7.39 -9.85 -11.18
C ILE A 50 -7.66 -10.12 -9.70
N PHE A 51 -6.93 -11.06 -9.12
CA PHE A 51 -6.92 -11.31 -7.67
C PHE A 51 -5.70 -10.64 -7.06
N LEU A 52 -5.86 -9.95 -5.93
CA LEU A 52 -4.78 -9.31 -5.17
C LEU A 52 -4.75 -9.85 -3.74
N SER A 53 -3.54 -10.06 -3.22
CA SER A 53 -3.26 -10.36 -1.81
C SER A 53 -1.76 -10.21 -1.55
N CYS A 54 -1.35 -10.32 -0.29
CA CYS A 54 0.06 -10.53 0.04
C CYS A 54 0.53 -11.91 -0.46
N LYS A 55 1.83 -12.06 -0.69
CA LYS A 55 2.42 -13.28 -1.26
C LYS A 55 2.04 -14.54 -0.48
N ASP A 56 2.29 -14.55 0.83
CA ASP A 56 2.00 -15.68 1.70
C ASP A 56 0.50 -16.04 1.71
N GLU A 57 -0.37 -15.02 1.62
CA GLU A 57 -1.82 -15.21 1.56
C GLU A 57 -2.27 -15.77 0.21
N MET A 58 -1.62 -15.39 -0.89
CA MET A 58 -1.86 -15.94 -2.22
C MET A 58 -1.45 -17.41 -2.31
N GLU A 59 -0.36 -17.81 -1.65
CA GLU A 59 0.05 -19.22 -1.58
C GLU A 59 -1.08 -20.07 -0.96
N VAL A 60 -1.60 -19.63 0.18
CA VAL A 60 -2.76 -20.28 0.84
C VAL A 60 -4.01 -20.27 -0.06
N PHE A 61 -4.22 -19.20 -0.81
CA PHE A 61 -5.33 -19.09 -1.76
C PHE A 61 -5.28 -20.17 -2.85
N PHE A 62 -4.10 -20.39 -3.45
CA PHE A 62 -3.90 -21.41 -4.48
C PHE A 62 -3.96 -22.84 -3.92
N GLU A 63 -3.46 -23.08 -2.72
CA GLU A 63 -3.50 -24.40 -2.07
C GLU A 63 -4.94 -24.88 -1.81
N HIS A 64 -5.88 -23.96 -1.61
CA HIS A 64 -7.26 -24.31 -1.29
C HIS A 64 -8.00 -25.01 -2.45
N ASN A 65 -7.65 -24.70 -3.69
CA ASN A 65 -8.26 -25.34 -4.87
C ASN A 65 -7.18 -25.53 -5.94
N PRO A 66 -6.65 -26.75 -6.12
CA PRO A 66 -5.62 -27.04 -7.12
C PRO A 66 -6.04 -26.66 -8.55
N GLY A 67 -7.35 -26.64 -8.83
CA GLY A 67 -7.93 -26.22 -10.11
C GLY A 67 -7.83 -24.72 -10.38
N LEU A 68 -7.53 -23.88 -9.38
CA LEU A 68 -7.25 -22.45 -9.59
C LEU A 68 -5.99 -22.27 -10.43
N THR A 69 -4.94 -23.03 -10.13
CA THR A 69 -3.63 -22.93 -10.79
C THR A 69 -3.71 -23.20 -12.29
N SER A 70 -4.63 -24.06 -12.74
CA SER A 70 -4.84 -24.33 -14.16
C SER A 70 -5.70 -23.28 -14.86
N ARG A 71 -6.58 -22.58 -14.11
CA ARG A 71 -7.49 -21.54 -14.62
C ARG A 71 -6.88 -20.14 -14.58
N ILE A 72 -5.84 -19.93 -13.78
CA ILE A 72 -5.13 -18.65 -13.61
C ILE A 72 -3.71 -18.81 -14.17
N PRO A 73 -3.49 -18.55 -15.48
CA PRO A 73 -2.21 -18.81 -16.14
C PRO A 73 -1.12 -17.78 -15.82
N TRP A 74 -1.49 -16.64 -15.22
CA TRP A 74 -0.56 -15.54 -14.95
C TRP A 74 -0.51 -15.22 -13.47
N VAL A 75 0.68 -15.31 -12.89
CA VAL A 75 0.96 -14.85 -11.52
C VAL A 75 2.05 -13.80 -11.62
N LEU A 76 1.76 -12.60 -11.10
CA LEU A 76 2.68 -11.48 -11.05
C LEU A 76 3.08 -11.25 -9.59
N ASP A 77 4.37 -11.43 -9.29
CA ASP A 77 4.94 -11.16 -7.97
C ASP A 77 5.50 -9.73 -7.94
N PHE A 78 5.05 -8.92 -6.98
CA PHE A 78 5.51 -7.55 -6.77
C PHE A 78 6.37 -7.50 -5.52
N ALA A 79 7.68 -7.39 -5.71
CA ALA A 79 8.63 -7.26 -4.62
C ALA A 79 8.47 -5.93 -3.86
N ASP A 80 8.89 -5.95 -2.59
CA ASP A 80 8.96 -4.74 -1.78
C ASP A 80 9.89 -3.69 -2.38
N SER A 81 9.48 -2.43 -2.23
CA SER A 81 10.20 -1.26 -2.73
C SER A 81 11.57 -1.16 -2.07
N THR A 82 12.60 -1.09 -2.91
CA THR A 82 13.97 -0.79 -2.50
C THR A 82 14.07 0.61 -1.86
N LYS A 83 15.18 0.87 -1.17
CA LYS A 83 15.48 2.22 -0.63
C LYS A 83 15.41 3.31 -1.70
N VAL A 84 15.80 3.00 -2.94
CA VAL A 84 15.80 3.93 -4.07
C VAL A 84 14.37 4.18 -4.58
N GLU A 85 13.52 3.17 -4.60
CA GLU A 85 12.11 3.32 -4.99
C GLU A 85 11.32 4.07 -3.92
N LEU A 86 11.53 3.76 -2.64
CA LEU A 86 10.97 4.52 -1.53
C LEU A 86 11.38 6.00 -1.60
N TRP A 87 12.59 6.27 -2.04
CA TRP A 87 13.06 7.63 -2.29
C TRP A 87 12.29 8.32 -3.41
N THR A 88 12.05 7.59 -4.50
CA THR A 88 11.31 8.04 -5.67
C THR A 88 9.84 8.32 -5.35
N ILE A 89 9.28 7.70 -4.32
CA ILE A 89 7.93 7.99 -3.80
C ILE A 89 7.96 9.20 -2.85
N LEU A 90 8.91 9.21 -1.90
CA LEU A 90 8.93 10.17 -0.79
C LEU A 90 9.24 11.59 -1.25
N LYS A 91 10.22 11.78 -2.14
CA LYS A 91 10.63 13.11 -2.61
C LYS A 91 9.49 13.86 -3.32
N PRO A 92 8.80 13.30 -4.34
CA PRO A 92 7.66 13.96 -4.96
C PRO A 92 6.52 14.22 -3.97
N SER A 93 6.32 13.33 -3.00
CA SER A 93 5.30 13.52 -1.95
C SER A 93 5.56 14.76 -1.11
N ILE A 94 6.82 14.99 -0.71
CA ILE A 94 7.24 16.19 0.04
C ILE A 94 7.06 17.44 -0.83
N GLU A 95 7.58 17.41 -2.05
CA GLU A 95 7.50 18.56 -2.96
C GLU A 95 6.06 18.98 -3.23
N LYS A 96 5.16 18.00 -3.45
CA LYS A 96 3.74 18.21 -3.70
C LYS A 96 3.02 18.73 -2.46
N GLN A 97 3.19 18.08 -1.31
CA GLN A 97 2.46 18.41 -0.08
C GLN A 97 2.85 19.79 0.49
N TYR A 98 4.12 20.17 0.34
CA TYR A 98 4.65 21.41 0.91
C TYR A 98 4.97 22.46 -0.15
N HIS A 99 4.57 22.27 -1.40
CA HIS A 99 4.85 23.19 -2.51
C HIS A 99 6.33 23.59 -2.60
N ARG A 100 7.23 22.64 -2.37
CA ARG A 100 8.70 22.85 -2.30
C ARG A 100 9.18 23.85 -1.23
N LYS A 101 8.34 24.18 -0.24
CA LYS A 101 8.68 25.09 0.87
C LYS A 101 9.28 24.39 2.08
N MET A 102 9.18 23.06 2.17
CA MET A 102 9.78 22.29 3.25
C MET A 102 11.30 22.25 3.10
N MET A 103 12.00 22.84 4.07
CA MET A 103 13.45 22.76 4.16
C MET A 103 13.86 21.49 4.91
N ILE A 104 14.83 20.77 4.36
CA ILE A 104 15.38 19.54 4.95
C ILE A 104 16.84 19.82 5.29
N GLU A 105 17.23 19.55 6.53
CA GLU A 105 18.62 19.67 6.97
C GLU A 105 19.55 18.74 6.16
N GLY A 106 20.60 19.32 5.57
CA GLY A 106 21.47 18.61 4.61
C GLY A 106 20.79 18.28 3.28
N GLY A 107 19.58 18.79 3.04
CA GLY A 107 18.78 18.54 1.86
C GLY A 107 18.25 17.10 1.76
N TYR A 108 17.71 16.81 0.59
CA TYR A 108 17.19 15.51 0.20
C TYR A 108 18.21 14.35 0.34
N GLY A 109 19.50 14.61 0.11
CA GLY A 109 20.59 13.65 0.32
C GLY A 109 21.21 13.67 1.71
N GLY A 110 20.66 14.47 2.62
CA GLY A 110 21.17 14.69 3.98
C GLY A 110 21.07 13.45 4.86
N LEU A 111 21.91 13.43 5.90
CA LEU A 111 21.95 12.35 6.87
C LEU A 111 20.58 12.03 7.52
N PRO A 112 19.76 13.02 7.92
CA PRO A 112 18.45 12.74 8.53
C PRO A 112 17.56 11.90 7.61
N MET A 113 17.59 12.22 6.31
CA MET A 113 16.73 11.59 5.33
C MET A 113 17.22 10.20 4.92
N LYS A 114 18.54 10.02 4.81
CA LYS A 114 19.16 8.68 4.65
C LYS A 114 18.80 7.77 5.81
N ILE A 115 18.85 8.26 7.04
CA ILE A 115 18.48 7.49 8.24
C ILE A 115 16.98 7.16 8.22
N ALA A 116 16.12 8.11 7.85
CA ALA A 116 14.68 7.89 7.78
C ALA A 116 14.30 6.80 6.78
N ILE A 117 14.86 6.83 5.58
CA ILE A 117 14.66 5.79 4.56
C ILE A 117 15.25 4.45 4.98
N LYS A 118 16.48 4.45 5.55
CA LYS A 118 17.10 3.22 6.04
C LYS A 118 16.22 2.53 7.08
N ARG A 119 15.72 3.28 8.07
CA ARG A 119 14.82 2.77 9.11
C ARG A 119 13.46 2.33 8.58
N LEU A 120 12.99 2.93 7.49
CA LEU A 120 11.75 2.51 6.85
C LEU A 120 11.95 1.15 6.16
N ALA A 121 13.02 1.02 5.37
CA ALA A 121 13.32 -0.19 4.60
C ALA A 121 13.81 -1.37 5.46
N GLU A 122 14.48 -1.09 6.59
CA GLU A 122 15.02 -2.11 7.52
C GLU A 122 14.21 -2.20 8.82
N GLY A 123 13.07 -1.50 8.90
CA GLY A 123 12.21 -1.53 10.07
C GLY A 123 11.64 -2.94 10.32
N PRO A 124 11.11 -3.21 11.53
CA PRO A 124 10.43 -4.47 11.80
C PRO A 124 9.34 -4.66 10.75
N GLY A 125 9.53 -5.68 9.90
CA GLY A 125 8.62 -6.01 8.82
C GLY A 125 7.30 -6.46 9.41
N ASP A 126 6.32 -5.55 9.46
CA ASP A 126 4.95 -6.01 9.40
C ASP A 126 4.81 -6.85 8.13
N ARG A 127 4.10 -7.98 8.24
CA ARG A 127 4.01 -9.06 7.23
C ARG A 127 3.64 -8.61 5.81
N ALA A 128 3.27 -7.35 5.63
CA ALA A 128 3.22 -6.66 4.36
C ALA A 128 3.87 -5.28 4.53
N PHE A 129 5.09 -5.10 4.02
CA PHE A 129 5.70 -3.78 3.98
C PHE A 129 4.86 -2.88 3.07
N GLY A 130 4.15 -1.90 3.65
CA GLY A 130 3.16 -1.09 2.93
C GLY A 130 3.71 -0.18 1.82
N ASN A 131 4.97 -0.33 1.39
CA ASN A 131 5.59 0.36 0.25
C ASN A 131 5.27 1.87 0.22
N ALA A 132 4.51 2.32 -0.77
CA ALA A 132 4.09 3.72 -0.88
C ALA A 132 3.34 4.23 0.36
N ARG A 133 2.43 3.42 0.92
CA ARG A 133 1.71 3.74 2.16
C ARG A 133 2.67 3.93 3.32
N ALA A 134 3.72 3.13 3.39
CA ALA A 134 4.77 3.24 4.41
C ALA A 134 5.56 4.55 4.25
N ALA A 135 5.92 4.93 3.01
CA ALA A 135 6.58 6.20 2.71
C ALA A 135 5.71 7.43 3.07
N HIS A 136 4.43 7.41 2.73
CA HIS A 136 3.49 8.48 3.13
C HIS A 136 3.30 8.56 4.65
N SER A 137 3.21 7.40 5.32
CA SER A 137 3.11 7.33 6.78
C SER A 137 4.36 7.89 7.45
N LEU A 138 5.55 7.63 6.88
CA LEU A 138 6.80 8.24 7.33
C LEU A 138 6.73 9.76 7.23
N LEU A 139 6.30 10.31 6.09
CA LEU A 139 6.16 11.76 5.90
C LEU A 139 5.20 12.38 6.92
N ALA A 140 4.02 11.77 7.11
CA ALA A 140 3.06 12.23 8.11
C ALA A 140 3.65 12.22 9.53
N ARG A 141 4.46 11.19 9.86
CA ARG A 141 5.14 11.10 11.16
C ARG A 141 6.22 12.17 11.33
N ILE A 142 6.98 12.48 10.29
CA ILE A 142 7.96 13.58 10.29
C ILE A 142 7.24 14.91 10.53
N ALA A 143 6.18 15.18 9.76
CA ALA A 143 5.38 16.40 9.87
C ALA A 143 4.79 16.58 11.28
N ARG A 144 4.22 15.51 11.85
CA ARG A 144 3.66 15.50 13.20
C ARG A 144 4.73 15.84 14.25
N ARG A 145 5.91 15.20 14.19
CA ARG A 145 7.00 15.46 15.13
C ARG A 145 7.49 16.91 15.03
N GLN A 146 7.62 17.42 13.81
CA GLN A 146 8.00 18.81 13.58
C GLN A 146 6.98 19.79 14.18
N SER A 147 5.69 19.53 14.00
CA SER A 147 4.63 20.36 14.60
C SER A 147 4.69 20.35 16.13
N GLN A 148 4.96 19.20 16.75
CA GLN A 148 5.07 19.09 18.21
C GLN A 148 6.28 19.87 18.75
N GLN A 149 7.41 19.85 18.02
CA GLN A 149 8.59 20.63 18.37
C GLN A 149 8.29 22.14 18.37
N PHE A 150 7.58 22.65 17.36
CA PHE A 150 7.22 24.07 17.30
C PHE A 150 6.33 24.51 18.48
N VAL A 151 5.40 23.65 18.92
CA VAL A 151 4.56 23.94 20.09
C VAL A 151 5.40 24.01 21.36
N GLN A 152 6.37 23.11 21.52
CA GLN A 152 7.23 23.08 22.70
C GLN A 152 8.17 24.29 22.75
N VAL A 153 8.81 24.63 21.62
CA VAL A 153 9.67 25.83 21.53
C VAL A 153 8.89 27.11 21.86
N LYS A 154 7.63 27.23 21.44
CA LYS A 154 6.77 28.37 21.83
C LYS A 154 6.44 28.43 23.32
N LYS A 155 6.31 27.28 23.99
CA LYS A 155 6.09 27.25 25.45
C LYS A 155 7.35 27.60 26.24
N ASP A 156 8.51 27.22 25.72
CA ASP A 156 9.80 27.41 26.39
C ASP A 156 10.46 28.77 26.05
N SER A 157 9.89 29.54 25.12
CA SER A 157 10.30 30.92 24.82
C SER A 157 9.56 31.89 25.76
N PRO A 158 10.25 32.72 26.55
CA PRO A 158 9.58 33.73 27.38
C PRO A 158 8.83 34.71 26.48
N SER A 159 7.63 35.12 26.88
CA SER A 159 6.89 36.21 26.25
C SER A 159 7.74 37.48 26.27
N THR A 160 8.43 37.77 25.18
CA THR A 160 9.03 39.09 24.95
C THR A 160 7.92 39.98 24.44
N ASP A 161 7.04 40.39 25.34
CA ASP A 161 6.05 41.43 25.07
C ASP A 161 5.66 42.14 26.37
N GLN A 162 6.64 42.80 27.00
CA GLN A 162 6.45 43.98 27.85
C GLN A 162 7.72 44.85 27.75
N THR A 163 7.54 46.18 27.65
CA THR A 163 8.52 47.28 27.45
C THR A 163 9.00 47.43 25.99
N ILE A 164 8.74 48.51 25.24
CA ILE A 164 8.48 49.94 25.53
C ILE A 164 7.40 50.46 24.58
#